data_AF-A0A6V8P9I1-F1
#
_entry.id   AF-A0A6V8P9I1-F1
#
_cell.length_a   1.000
_cell.length_b   1.000
_cell.length_c   1.000
_cell.angle_alpha   90.00
_cell.angle_beta   90.00
_cell.angle_gamma   90.00
#
_symmetry.space_group_name_H-M   'P 1'
#
loop_
_entity.id
_entity.type
_entity.pdbx_description
1 polymer ?
#
loop_
_entity_poly.entity_id
_entity_poly.type
_entity_poly.pdbx_seq_one_letter_code
_entity_poly.pdbx_strand_id
1 'polypeptide(L)'
;SLGSPELLKLFCRAVQAASPVDSHLTPQPSPMPGYDHKIIMAAGTFVQGASSEFSADGPLRPPYTAFLQGGLTYEHCKLALAEVLAALKIQLY
;
A
#
# COMPACT_ATOMS: atom_id res chain seq x y z
N SER A 1 -2.33 8.46 -9.71
CA SER A 1 -2.20 7.26 -10.56
C SER A 1 -0.73 6.97 -10.78
N LEU A 2 -0.30 5.71 -10.74
CA LEU A 2 1.12 5.35 -10.78
C LEU A 2 1.64 4.93 -12.16
N GLY A 3 0.76 4.65 -13.12
CA GLY A 3 1.14 4.49 -14.52
C GLY A 3 1.77 3.14 -14.89
N SER A 4 2.26 2.36 -13.92
CA SER A 4 2.71 0.99 -14.15
C SER A 4 2.29 0.02 -13.02
N PRO A 5 2.12 -1.28 -13.32
CA PRO A 5 1.81 -2.27 -12.30
C PRO A 5 2.97 -2.45 -11.31
N GLU A 6 4.21 -2.20 -11.72
CA GLU A 6 5.42 -2.31 -10.90
C GLU A 6 5.45 -1.21 -9.84
N LEU A 7 5.12 0.03 -10.21
CA LEU A 7 5.03 1.14 -9.28
C LEU A 7 3.88 0.95 -8.28
N LEU A 8 2.72 0.42 -8.72
CA LEU A 8 1.63 0.08 -7.79
C LEU A 8 2.05 -1.00 -6.79
N LYS A 9 2.73 -2.05 -7.25
CA LYS A 9 3.25 -3.10 -6.35
C LYS A 9 4.26 -2.54 -5.36
N LEU A 10 5.20 -1.73 -5.84
CA LEU A 10 6.22 -1.10 -4.99
C LEU A 10 5.59 -0.19 -3.94
N PHE A 11 4.61 0.64 -4.34
CA PHE A 11 3.89 1.54 -3.44
C PHE A 11 3.22 0.78 -2.29
N CYS A 12 2.41 -0.23 -2.59
CA CYS A 12 1.74 -1.02 -1.54
C CYS A 12 2.75 -1.78 -0.67
N ARG A 13 3.84 -2.33 -1.23
CA ARG A 13 4.87 -3.00 -0.43
C ARG A 13 5.57 -2.04 0.53
N ALA A 14 5.84 -0.81 0.09
CA ALA A 14 6.42 0.22 0.95
C ALA A 14 5.45 0.64 2.07
N VAL A 15 4.16 0.77 1.76
CA VAL A 15 3.12 1.05 2.77
C VAL A 15 3.06 -0.07 3.81
N GLN A 16 3.10 -1.33 3.38
CA GLN A 16 3.13 -2.47 4.31
C GLN A 16 4.39 -2.43 5.20
N ALA A 17 5.56 -2.18 4.62
CA ALA A 17 6.81 -2.11 5.38
C ALA A 17 6.83 -0.99 6.43
N ALA A 18 6.08 0.09 6.19
CA ALA A 18 5.92 1.22 7.11
C ALA A 18 4.78 1.04 8.14
N SER A 19 4.11 -0.11 8.14
CA SER A 19 3.00 -0.41 9.05
C SER A 19 3.48 -0.99 10.39
N PRO A 20 2.73 -0.84 11.49
CA PRO A 20 3.13 -1.34 12.81
C PRO A 20 3.02 -2.87 12.96
N VAL A 21 2.11 -3.51 12.21
CA VAL A 21 1.86 -4.96 12.24
C VAL A 21 2.26 -5.56 10.90
N ASP A 22 2.83 -6.77 10.91
CA ASP A 22 3.18 -7.54 9.71
C ASP A 22 4.04 -6.80 8.68
N SER A 23 4.87 -5.85 9.12
CA SER A 23 5.73 -5.04 8.24
C SER A 23 6.77 -5.85 7.47
N HIS A 24 7.14 -7.02 7.97
CA HIS A 24 8.06 -7.95 7.33
C HIS A 24 7.40 -8.78 6.21
N LEU A 25 6.06 -8.78 6.11
CA LEU A 25 5.35 -9.48 5.04
C LEU A 25 5.27 -8.62 3.78
N THR A 26 5.39 -9.27 2.63
CA THR A 26 5.35 -8.59 1.32
C THR A 26 4.00 -8.84 0.64
N PRO A 27 3.17 -7.81 0.43
CA PRO A 27 1.87 -7.99 -0.22
C PRO A 27 2.05 -8.41 -1.69
N GLN A 28 1.14 -9.28 -2.14
CA GLN A 28 1.07 -9.79 -3.50
C GLN A 28 -0.33 -9.57 -4.08
N PRO A 29 -0.45 -9.32 -5.40
CA PRO A 29 -1.76 -9.21 -6.03
C PRO A 29 -2.57 -10.51 -5.92
N SER A 30 -3.80 -10.42 -5.42
CA SER A 30 -4.71 -11.55 -5.25
C SER A 30 -6.11 -11.26 -5.84
N PRO A 31 -6.87 -12.29 -6.26
CA PRO A 31 -8.27 -12.10 -6.60
C PRO A 31 -9.05 -11.70 -5.34
N MET A 32 -9.94 -10.71 -5.48
CA MET A 32 -10.79 -10.24 -4.39
C MET A 32 -12.26 -10.34 -4.81
N PRO A 33 -13.16 -10.90 -3.98
CA PRO A 33 -14.57 -10.96 -4.30
C PRO A 33 -15.14 -9.58 -4.66
N GLY A 34 -15.88 -9.49 -5.77
CA GLY A 34 -16.46 -8.24 -6.27
C GLY A 34 -15.56 -7.42 -7.18
N TYR A 35 -14.31 -7.85 -7.44
CA TYR A 35 -13.39 -7.19 -8.37
C TYR A 35 -13.01 -8.08 -9.54
N ASP A 36 -13.09 -7.54 -10.75
CA ASP A 36 -12.72 -8.24 -12.00
C ASP A 36 -11.20 -8.39 -12.19
N HIS A 37 -10.42 -7.60 -11.45
CA HIS A 37 -8.97 -7.57 -11.54
C HIS A 37 -8.36 -7.88 -10.17
N LYS A 38 -7.17 -8.47 -10.17
CA LYS A 38 -6.41 -8.69 -8.92
C LYS A 38 -6.20 -7.35 -8.21
N ILE A 39 -6.36 -7.36 -6.89
CA ILE A 39 -6.08 -6.24 -6.01
C ILE A 39 -4.77 -6.54 -5.30
N ILE A 40 -3.91 -5.54 -5.16
CA ILE A 40 -2.84 -5.58 -4.15
C ILE A 40 -3.26 -4.69 -2.99
N MET A 41 -3.00 -5.14 -1.76
CA MET A 41 -3.40 -4.45 -0.54
C MET A 41 -2.27 -4.53 0.49
N ALA A 42 -2.00 -3.40 1.12
CA ALA A 42 -1.20 -3.25 2.32
C ALA A 42 -2.14 -2.94 3.49
N ALA A 43 -2.15 -3.84 4.48
CA ALA A 43 -3.06 -3.81 5.61
C ALA A 43 -2.35 -4.35 6.87
N GLY A 44 -1.19 -3.76 7.19
CA GLY A 44 -0.45 -4.02 8.43
C GLY A 44 -1.13 -3.38 9.65
N THR A 45 -2.39 -3.71 9.85
CA THR A 45 -3.32 -3.08 10.80
C THR A 45 -3.52 -3.96 12.03
N PHE A 46 -3.78 -3.35 13.19
CA PHE A 46 -4.06 -4.09 14.42
C PHE A 46 -5.38 -4.87 14.34
N VAL A 47 -6.40 -4.26 13.73
CA VAL A 47 -7.65 -4.95 13.41
C VAL A 47 -7.63 -5.35 11.94
N GLN A 48 -7.88 -6.63 11.65
CA GLN A 48 -7.77 -7.18 10.30
C GLN A 48 -8.67 -6.42 9.31
N GLY A 49 -8.05 -5.81 8.29
CA GLY A 49 -8.74 -5.09 7.22
C GLY A 49 -9.32 -3.72 7.63
N ALA A 50 -8.91 -3.17 8.77
CA ALA A 50 -9.40 -1.87 9.23
C ALA A 50 -8.82 -0.72 8.38
N SER A 51 -9.62 -0.19 7.46
CA SER A 51 -9.24 0.96 6.62
C SER A 51 -9.23 2.30 7.37
N SER A 52 -9.58 2.32 8.66
CA SER A 52 -9.33 3.45 9.56
C SER A 52 -7.86 3.55 9.97
N GLU A 53 -7.11 2.46 9.86
CA GLU A 53 -5.66 2.42 10.08
C GLU A 53 -4.90 2.64 8.77
N PHE A 54 -3.61 2.98 8.86
CA PHE A 54 -2.79 3.31 7.70
C PHE A 54 -2.71 2.13 6.73
N SER A 55 -3.31 2.27 5.55
CA SER A 55 -3.48 1.19 4.58
C SER A 55 -3.50 1.72 3.15
N ALA A 56 -3.17 0.85 2.20
CA ALA A 56 -3.24 1.19 0.79
C ALA A 56 -3.60 0.00 -0.08
N ASP A 57 -4.35 0.24 -1.15
CA ASP A 57 -4.73 -0.79 -2.09
C ASP A 57 -4.95 -0.23 -3.50
N GLY A 58 -5.01 -1.13 -4.48
CA GLY A 58 -5.35 -0.73 -5.84
C GLY A 58 -5.46 -1.91 -6.80
N PRO A 59 -6.26 -1.77 -7.87
CA PRO A 59 -6.42 -2.81 -8.87
C PRO A 59 -5.23 -2.86 -9.83
N LEU A 60 -4.82 -4.07 -10.21
CA LEU A 60 -3.79 -4.33 -11.22
C LEU A 60 -4.36 -4.14 -12.64
N ARG A 61 -4.79 -2.91 -12.93
CA ARG A 61 -5.25 -2.46 -14.25
C ARG A 61 -4.87 -1.00 -14.48
N PRO A 62 -4.71 -0.55 -15.73
CA PRO A 62 -4.55 0.87 -16.04
C PRO A 62 -5.69 1.73 -15.43
N PRO A 63 -5.36 2.91 -14.88
CA PRO A 63 -4.05 3.57 -14.91
C PRO A 63 -3.13 3.24 -13.71
N TYR A 64 -3.41 2.13 -13.01
CA TYR A 64 -2.72 1.68 -11.79
C TYR A 64 -2.85 2.70 -10.66
N THR A 65 -4.09 3.00 -10.30
CA THR A 65 -4.44 3.88 -9.20
C THR A 65 -4.24 3.17 -7.88
N ALA A 66 -3.45 3.78 -6.99
CA ALA A 66 -3.39 3.41 -5.59
C ALA A 66 -4.30 4.34 -4.78
N PHE A 67 -5.01 3.77 -3.82
CA PHE A 67 -5.72 4.47 -2.76
C PHE A 67 -4.90 4.32 -1.48
N LEU A 68 -4.62 5.43 -0.81
CA LEU A 68 -3.94 5.47 0.49
C LEU A 68 -4.91 6.16 1.45
N GLN A 69 -5.23 5.50 2.55
CA GLN A 69 -6.23 5.97 3.49
C GLN A 69 -5.89 5.55 4.93
N GLY A 70 -6.64 6.14 5.86
CA GLY A 70 -6.56 5.80 7.26
C GLY A 70 -5.27 6.28 7.93
N GLY A 71 -5.17 5.97 9.21
CA GLY A 71 -4.14 6.48 10.10
C GLY A 71 -4.72 6.77 11.47
N LEU A 72 -4.23 6.08 12.50
CA LEU A 72 -4.67 6.30 13.88
C LEU A 72 -4.10 7.60 14.45
N THR A 73 -2.88 7.94 14.04
CA THR A 73 -2.19 9.16 14.47
C THR A 73 -1.55 9.84 13.27
N TYR A 74 -1.54 11.16 13.30
CA TYR A 74 -0.92 11.96 12.25
C TYR A 74 0.59 11.72 12.15
N GLU A 75 1.22 11.48 13.29
CA GLU A 75 2.64 11.21 13.43
C GLU A 75 3.03 9.93 12.70
N HIS A 76 2.26 8.85 12.87
CA HIS A 76 2.50 7.60 12.14
C HIS A 76 2.36 7.81 10.64
N CYS A 77 1.30 8.47 10.18
CA CYS A 77 1.12 8.77 8.75
C CYS A 77 2.30 9.55 8.16
N LYS A 78 2.80 10.56 8.88
CA LYS A 78 3.94 11.36 8.42
C LYS A 78 5.22 10.55 8.28
N LEU A 79 5.56 9.76 9.31
CA LEU A 79 6.74 8.92 9.30
C LEU A 79 6.63 7.87 8.19
N ALA A 80 5.50 7.17 8.11
CA ALA A 80 5.27 6.14 7.12
C ALA A 80 5.30 6.68 5.69
N LEU A 81 4.73 7.86 5.43
CA LEU A 81 4.78 8.48 4.11
C LEU A 81 6.20 8.88 3.72
N ALA A 82 7.04 9.33 4.66
CA ALA A 82 8.44 9.62 4.39
C ALA A 82 9.20 8.37 3.93
N GLU A 83 9.00 7.24 4.62
CA GLU A 83 9.57 5.94 4.24
C GLU A 83 9.08 5.46 2.86
N VAL A 84 7.76 5.58 2.60
CA VAL A 84 7.16 5.23 1.31
C VAL A 84 7.78 6.04 0.18
N LEU A 85 7.92 7.37 0.35
CA LEU A 85 8.52 8.24 -0.66
C LEU A 85 10.00 7.93 -0.88
N ALA A 86 10.74 7.58 0.18
CA ALA A 86 12.14 7.18 0.08
C ALA A 86 12.28 5.88 -0.74
N ALA A 87 11.45 4.88 -0.47
CA ALA A 87 11.43 3.62 -1.22
C ALA A 87 11.12 3.82 -2.71
N LEU A 88 10.21 4.71 -3.06
CA LEU A 88 9.89 5.02 -4.46
C LEU A 88 11.03 5.75 -5.19
N LYS A 89 11.79 6.61 -4.50
CA LYS A 89 12.91 7.35 -5.10
C LYS A 89 14.09 6.44 -5.45
N ILE A 90 14.37 5.42 -4.64
CA ILE A 90 15.49 4.48 -4.86
C ILE A 90 15.36 3.74 -6.20
N GLN A 91 14.15 3.65 -6.76
CA GLN A 91 13.89 2.91 -8.00
C GLN A 91 13.76 3.79 -9.25
N LEU A 92 13.95 5.11 -9.11
CA LEU A 92 13.93 6.10 -10.20
C LEU A 92 15.35 6.56 -10.63
N TYR A 93 16.40 5.98 -10.04
CA TYR A 93 17.81 6.16 -10.39
C TYR A 93 18.44 4.79 -10.68
#